data_AF-A0AA42RDA9-F1
#
_entry.id   AF-A0AA42RDA9-F1
#
_cell.length_a   1.000
_cell.length_b   1.000
_cell.length_c   1.000
_cell.angle_alpha   90.00
_cell.angle_beta   90.00
_cell.angle_gamma   90.00
#
_symmetry.space_group_name_H-M   'P 1'
#
loop_
_entity.id
_entity.type
_entity.pdbx_description
1 polymer ?
#
loop_
_entity_poly.entity_id
_entity_poly.type
_entity_poly.pdbx_seq_one_letter_code
_entity_poly.pdbx_strand_id
1 'polypeptide(L)'
;NTTTWAAEIADQFNAQQTGDWYVGIWHQEMNHYMFDSKNVNANQVLAPSADFSYALSLIKADVPPPVEPTNLWDKTAVYDQGDVVTHNGKEWTAQWWTSGEEPGTTGQWGVWR
;
A
#
# COMPACT_ATOMS: atom_id res chain seq x y z
N ASN A 1 4.05 3.36 -7.76
CA ASN A 1 3.65 4.73 -8.12
C ASN A 1 4.78 5.69 -7.76
N THR A 2 5.73 5.94 -8.67
CA THR A 2 7.00 6.65 -8.35
C THR A 2 6.85 8.16 -8.20
N THR A 3 5.69 8.71 -8.55
CA THR A 3 5.43 10.15 -8.55
C THR A 3 4.71 10.65 -7.31
N THR A 4 4.00 9.79 -6.56
CA THR A 4 3.15 10.19 -5.42
C THR A 4 3.57 9.63 -4.07
N TRP A 5 4.47 8.64 -4.04
CA TRP A 5 4.81 7.89 -2.83
C TRP A 5 5.26 8.78 -1.66
N ALA A 6 5.96 9.88 -1.92
CA ALA A 6 6.44 10.79 -0.88
C ALA A 6 5.28 11.55 -0.21
N ALA A 7 4.29 11.98 -0.99
CA ALA A 7 3.08 12.62 -0.47
C ALA A 7 2.23 11.60 0.30
N GLU A 8 2.07 10.39 -0.23
CA GLU A 8 1.31 9.31 0.42
C GLU A 8 1.91 8.91 1.78
N ILE A 9 3.24 8.82 1.89
CA ILE A 9 3.91 8.54 3.16
C ILE A 9 3.77 9.71 4.14
N ALA A 10 3.92 10.95 3.66
CA ALA A 10 3.74 12.13 4.50
C ALA A 10 2.32 12.22 5.06
N ASP A 11 1.31 11.95 4.23
CA ASP A 11 -0.09 11.92 4.65
C ASP A 11 -0.34 10.82 5.68
N GLN A 12 0.18 9.60 5.45
CA GLN A 12 0.07 8.50 6.43
C GLN A 12 0.73 8.83 7.75
N PHE A 13 1.93 9.44 7.72
CA PHE A 13 2.66 9.85 8.91
C PHE A 13 1.90 10.94 9.68
N ASN A 14 1.47 12.00 9.00
CA ASN A 14 0.71 13.10 9.59
C ASN A 14 -0.65 12.64 10.14
N ALA A 15 -1.27 11.63 9.52
CA ALA A 15 -2.55 11.05 9.97
C ALA A 15 -2.43 10.21 11.26
N GLN A 16 -1.24 9.75 11.64
CA GLN A 16 -1.08 8.95 12.87
C GLN A 16 -1.27 9.79 14.15
N GLN A 17 -1.30 11.13 14.06
CA GLN A 17 -1.51 12.07 15.18
C GLN A 17 -0.61 11.81 16.41
N THR A 18 0.52 11.13 16.23
CA THR A 18 1.47 10.79 17.30
C THR A 18 2.41 11.98 17.55
N GLY A 19 1.92 12.98 18.27
CA GLY A 19 2.68 14.17 18.71
C GLY A 19 2.79 15.28 17.66
N ASP A 20 3.55 16.34 17.95
CA ASP A 20 3.70 17.52 17.05
C ASP A 20 4.73 17.29 15.92
N TRP A 21 4.85 16.05 15.44
CA TRP A 21 5.71 15.71 14.31
C TRP A 21 4.96 15.88 13.01
N TYR A 22 5.56 16.61 12.07
CA TYR A 22 4.94 16.88 10.78
C TYR A 22 5.94 16.77 9.63
N VAL A 23 5.47 16.24 8.50
CA VAL A 23 6.20 16.28 7.23
C VAL A 23 5.45 17.19 6.28
N GLY A 24 6.07 18.30 5.88
CA GLY A 24 5.48 19.23 4.92
C GLY A 24 5.86 20.69 5.13
N ILE A 25 5.06 21.58 4.55
CA ILE A 25 5.11 23.03 4.73
C ILE A 25 3.84 23.53 5.42
N TRP A 26 3.94 24.62 6.17
CA TRP A 26 2.78 25.22 6.83
C TRP A 26 1.85 25.87 5.80
N HIS A 27 0.57 25.48 5.80
CA HIS A 27 -0.46 26.12 4.98
C HIS A 27 -1.38 26.97 5.86
N GLN A 28 -1.20 28.29 5.79
CA GLN A 28 -1.93 29.25 6.62
C GLN A 28 -3.46 29.23 6.37
N GLU A 29 -3.89 29.01 5.13
CA GLU A 29 -5.32 28.93 4.77
C GLU A 29 -6.01 27.68 5.32
N MET A 30 -5.27 26.57 5.44
CA MET A 30 -5.78 25.28 5.89
C MET A 30 -5.42 24.98 7.35
N ASN A 31 -4.65 25.87 8.00
CA ASN A 31 -4.22 25.79 9.39
C ASN A 31 -3.57 24.44 9.77
N HIS A 32 -2.81 23.85 8.84
CA HIS A 32 -2.08 22.60 9.07
C HIS A 32 -0.85 22.50 8.16
N TYR A 33 0.05 21.57 8.49
CA TYR A 33 1.16 21.19 7.62
C TYR A 33 0.69 20.21 6.54
N MET A 34 1.14 20.43 5.30
CA MET A 34 0.91 19.50 4.19
C MET A 34 2.14 19.33 3.34
N PHE A 35 2.24 18.16 2.71
CA PHE A 35 3.30 17.89 1.75
C PHE A 35 3.06 18.64 0.44
N ASP A 36 4.01 19.48 0.02
CA ASP A 36 4.01 20.14 -1.27
C ASP A 36 4.57 19.20 -2.35
N SER A 37 3.66 18.57 -3.10
CA SER A 37 4.01 17.70 -4.23
C SER A 37 4.52 18.45 -5.45
N LYS A 38 4.29 19.77 -5.57
CA LYS A 38 4.78 20.61 -6.67
C LYS A 38 6.20 21.08 -6.42
N ASN A 39 6.58 21.27 -5.16
CA ASN A 39 7.93 21.62 -4.74
C ASN A 39 8.44 20.68 -3.66
N VAL A 40 8.82 19.46 -4.07
CA VAL A 40 9.27 18.40 -3.16
C VAL A 40 10.42 18.82 -2.24
N ASN A 41 11.27 19.76 -2.69
CA ASN A 41 12.44 20.23 -1.95
C ASN A 41 12.13 21.26 -0.86
N ALA A 42 10.92 21.82 -0.84
CA ALA A 42 10.49 22.76 0.19
C ALA A 42 9.99 22.07 1.47
N ASN A 43 9.68 20.77 1.39
CA ASN A 43 9.17 20.01 2.52
C ASN A 43 10.21 19.83 3.61
N GLN A 44 9.78 19.95 4.86
CA GLN A 44 10.62 19.76 6.04
C GLN A 44 10.02 18.70 6.94
N VAL A 45 10.86 18.05 7.73
CA VAL A 45 10.41 17.26 8.87
C VAL A 45 10.52 18.15 10.10
N LEU A 46 9.41 18.38 10.77
CA LEU A 46 9.35 19.22 11.96
C LEU A 46 9.17 18.32 13.18
N ALA A 47 10.03 18.53 14.17
CA ALA A 47 9.97 17.82 15.44
C ALA A 47 9.41 18.74 16.55
N PRO A 48 8.72 18.18 17.56
CA PRO A 48 8.14 18.91 18.69
C PRO A 48 9.20 19.56 19.60
N SER A 49 10.43 19.03 19.65
CA SER A 49 11.52 19.61 20.44
C SER A 49 12.90 19.40 19.81
N ALA A 50 13.86 20.21 20.22
CA ALA A 50 15.26 20.11 19.80
C ALA A 50 16.00 18.89 20.37
N ASP A 51 15.41 18.21 21.36
CA ASP A 51 15.99 17.01 21.98
C ASP A 51 15.83 15.77 21.09
N PHE A 52 14.94 15.85 20.08
CA PHE A 52 14.76 14.81 19.09
C PHE A 52 15.68 15.04 17.89
N SER A 53 16.89 14.50 17.94
CA SER A 53 17.70 14.36 16.73
C SER A 53 17.24 13.14 15.94
N TYR A 54 16.71 13.33 14.75
CA TYR A 54 16.43 12.24 13.80
C TYR A 54 17.36 12.37 12.59
N ALA A 55 17.86 11.24 12.09
CA ALA A 55 18.62 11.18 10.85
C ALA A 55 17.72 10.59 9.76
N LEU A 56 17.34 11.39 8.76
CA LEU A 56 16.66 10.88 7.57
C LEU A 56 17.69 10.21 6.66
N SER A 57 17.61 8.88 6.53
CA SER A 57 18.45 8.12 5.61
C SER A 57 17.62 7.67 4.40
N LEU A 58 17.95 8.14 3.20
CA LEU A 58 17.44 7.57 1.96
C LEU A 58 18.26 6.33 1.63
N ILE A 59 17.75 5.16 2.01
CA ILE A 59 18.38 3.88 1.70
C ILE A 59 17.74 3.37 0.42
N LYS A 60 18.55 3.01 -0.60
CA LYS A 60 18.05 2.26 -1.75
C LYS A 60 17.46 0.97 -1.22
N ALA A 61 16.17 0.77 -1.45
CA ALA A 61 15.49 -0.45 -1.09
C ALA A 61 16.13 -1.60 -1.90
N ASP A 62 17.03 -2.37 -1.29
CA ASP A 62 17.51 -3.64 -1.83
C ASP A 62 16.50 -4.74 -1.48
N VAL A 63 15.22 -4.42 -1.72
CA VAL A 63 14.14 -5.36 -1.52
C VAL A 63 14.13 -6.20 -2.78
N PRO A 64 14.35 -7.53 -2.69
CA PRO A 64 14.15 -8.38 -3.84
C PRO A 64 12.76 -8.10 -4.42
N PRO A 65 12.62 -8.03 -5.75
CA PRO A 65 11.31 -7.80 -6.36
C PRO A 65 10.31 -8.78 -5.75
N PRO A 66 9.05 -8.35 -5.51
CA PRO A 66 8.03 -9.24 -4.99
C PRO A 66 8.05 -10.55 -5.79
N VAL A 67 8.12 -11.68 -5.09
CA VAL A 67 8.01 -12.97 -5.77
C VAL A 67 6.60 -13.05 -6.29
N GLU A 68 6.44 -12.92 -7.60
CA GLU A 68 5.15 -13.10 -8.25
C GLU A 68 4.64 -14.51 -7.94
N PRO A 69 3.38 -14.66 -7.48
CA PRO A 69 2.81 -15.96 -7.19
C PRO A 69 2.77 -16.79 -8.48
N THR A 70 3.26 -18.02 -8.43
CA THR A 70 3.29 -18.90 -9.61
C THR A 70 1.94 -19.54 -9.92
N ASN A 71 0.95 -19.37 -9.05
CA ASN A 71 -0.40 -19.95 -9.14
C ASN A 71 -1.47 -18.88 -9.40
N LEU A 72 -1.21 -17.90 -10.28
CA LEU A 72 -2.22 -16.91 -10.64
C LEU A 72 -3.47 -17.58 -11.22
N TRP A 73 -4.64 -17.05 -10.85
CA TRP A 73 -5.91 -17.46 -11.46
C TRP A 73 -5.94 -17.11 -12.95
N ASP A 74 -6.37 -18.05 -13.77
CA ASP A 74 -6.54 -17.94 -15.22
C ASP A 74 -8.01 -18.26 -15.56
N LYS A 75 -8.66 -17.32 -16.24
CA LYS A 75 -10.07 -17.43 -16.66
C LYS A 75 -10.35 -18.62 -17.57
N THR A 76 -9.35 -19.11 -18.28
CA THR A 76 -9.47 -20.22 -19.24
C THR A 76 -9.13 -21.57 -18.65
N ALA A 77 -8.53 -21.60 -17.44
CA ALA A 77 -8.21 -22.82 -16.76
C ALA A 77 -9.47 -23.47 -16.14
N VAL A 78 -9.34 -24.76 -15.87
CA VAL A 78 -10.28 -25.54 -15.07
C VAL A 78 -9.63 -25.79 -13.73
N TYR A 79 -10.40 -25.59 -12.66
CA TYR A 79 -9.97 -25.79 -11.28
C TYR A 79 -10.87 -26.82 -10.63
N ASP A 80 -10.27 -27.84 -10.03
CA ASP A 80 -10.97 -28.87 -9.26
C ASP A 80 -11.08 -28.47 -7.78
N GLN A 81 -11.89 -29.21 -7.03
CA GLN A 81 -12.02 -28.98 -5.59
C GLN A 81 -10.65 -29.09 -4.90
N GLY A 82 -10.29 -28.06 -4.14
CA GLY A 82 -9.03 -27.98 -3.41
C GLY A 82 -7.91 -27.26 -4.14
N ASP A 83 -8.09 -26.92 -5.42
CA ASP A 83 -7.09 -26.11 -6.14
C ASP A 83 -6.98 -24.71 -5.53
N VAL A 84 -5.73 -24.23 -5.43
CA VAL A 84 -5.40 -22.95 -4.82
C VAL A 84 -4.82 -22.00 -5.87
N VAL A 85 -5.44 -20.83 -6.00
CA VAL A 85 -5.00 -19.77 -6.90
C VAL A 85 -4.77 -18.47 -6.16
N THR A 86 -3.85 -17.65 -6.65
CA THR A 86 -3.67 -16.28 -6.18
C THR A 86 -4.42 -15.31 -7.08
N HIS A 87 -5.26 -14.47 -6.49
CA HIS A 87 -5.99 -13.40 -7.18
C HIS A 87 -6.17 -12.19 -6.26
N ASN A 88 -5.87 -10.99 -6.77
CA ASN A 88 -5.88 -9.73 -6.01
C ASN A 88 -5.08 -9.77 -4.69
N GLY A 89 -3.92 -10.44 -4.71
CA GLY A 89 -3.02 -10.53 -3.56
C GLY A 89 -3.51 -11.43 -2.42
N LYS A 90 -4.51 -12.28 -2.67
CA LYS A 90 -5.01 -13.30 -1.74
C LYS A 90 -5.00 -14.67 -2.39
N GLU A 91 -4.79 -15.70 -1.59
CA GLU A 91 -4.99 -17.08 -2.00
C GLU A 91 -6.48 -17.44 -1.88
N TRP A 92 -6.96 -18.21 -2.84
CA TRP A 92 -8.33 -18.67 -2.93
C TRP A 92 -8.36 -20.15 -3.22
N THR A 93 -9.20 -20.89 -2.50
CA THR A 93 -9.38 -22.33 -2.65
C THR A 93 -10.70 -22.63 -3.33
N ALA A 94 -10.66 -23.37 -4.45
CA ALA A 94 -11.83 -23.85 -5.15
C ALA A 94 -12.60 -24.86 -4.28
N GLN A 95 -13.88 -24.59 -4.02
CA GLN A 95 -14.72 -25.46 -3.20
C GLN A 95 -15.33 -26.63 -3.99
N TRP A 96 -15.39 -26.49 -5.32
CA TRP A 96 -15.85 -27.49 -6.28
C TRP A 96 -15.28 -27.14 -7.66
N TRP A 97 -15.54 -28.00 -8.65
CA TRP A 97 -15.14 -27.79 -10.04
C TRP A 97 -15.61 -26.41 -10.56
N THR A 98 -14.70 -25.61 -11.11
CA THR A 98 -15.01 -24.31 -11.71
C THR A 98 -14.14 -23.99 -12.92
N SER A 99 -14.67 -23.18 -13.82
CA SER A 99 -13.94 -22.60 -14.95
C SER A 99 -14.51 -21.22 -15.26
N GLY A 100 -13.64 -20.22 -15.35
CA GLY A 100 -14.01 -18.84 -15.68
C GLY A 100 -14.70 -18.01 -14.59
N GLU A 101 -15.02 -18.58 -13.41
CA GLU A 101 -15.52 -17.83 -12.26
C GLU A 101 -14.36 -17.12 -11.54
N GLU A 102 -14.46 -15.80 -11.37
CA GLU A 102 -13.38 -14.97 -10.82
C GLU A 102 -13.38 -14.97 -9.28
N PRO A 103 -12.24 -15.24 -8.61
CA PRO A 103 -12.16 -15.21 -7.16
C PRO A 103 -12.56 -13.87 -6.55
N GLY A 104 -13.35 -13.92 -5.47
CA GLY A 104 -13.86 -12.72 -4.78
C GLY A 104 -15.11 -12.07 -5.39
N THR A 105 -15.60 -12.53 -6.55
CA THR A 105 -16.81 -12.00 -7.18
C THR A 105 -18.09 -12.79 -6.86
N THR A 106 -17.94 -14.02 -6.38
CA THR A 106 -19.05 -14.98 -6.19
C THR A 106 -19.68 -14.94 -4.79
N GLY A 107 -19.25 -14.00 -3.94
CA GLY A 107 -19.86 -13.72 -2.63
C GLY A 107 -19.63 -14.80 -1.56
N GLN A 108 -20.32 -14.68 -0.43
CA GLN A 108 -20.16 -15.58 0.73
C GLN A 108 -20.68 -17.02 0.49
N TRP A 109 -21.18 -17.35 -0.70
CA TRP A 109 -21.57 -18.71 -1.09
C TRP A 109 -20.91 -19.14 -2.40
N GLY A 110 -19.88 -18.40 -2.82
CA GLY A 110 -19.15 -18.61 -4.04
C GLY A 110 -18.17 -19.77 -4.01
N VAL A 111 -17.70 -20.16 -5.21
CA VAL A 111 -16.76 -21.27 -5.42
C VAL A 111 -15.38 -21.02 -4.82
N TRP A 112 -14.99 -19.75 -4.63
CA TRP A 112 -13.67 -19.37 -4.13
C TRP A 112 -13.75 -18.95 -2.67
N ARG A 113 -12.85 -19.47 -1.84
CA ARG A 113 -12.75 -19.17 -0.40
C ARG A 113 -11.35 -18.84 0.07
#